data_AF-A0A1C7LZA6-F1
#
_entry.id   AF-A0A1C7LZA6-F1
#
_cell.length_a   1.000
_cell.length_b   1.000
_cell.length_c   1.000
_cell.angle_alpha   90.00
_cell.angle_beta   90.00
_cell.angle_gamma   90.00
#
_symmetry.space_group_name_H-M   'P 1'
#
loop_
_entity.id
_entity.type
_entity.pdbx_description
1 polymer ?
#
loop_
_entity_poly.entity_id
_entity_poly.type
_entity_poly.pdbx_seq_one_letter_code
_entity_poly.pdbx_strand_id
1 'polypeptide(L)'
;MYDLHHKVNPKEVIVGWYSTGSNLNTYSALIQNFYSQETAPHQAIHLALNTGAEEGQQAGVKAYVGSPVGVAPKPENCVFVPIPCELRFSDVERSGLDLLASSSSAASAHPTTDIEILERSLQSVSAMLERVLSYVQSVLSGEVKGDPAVGRYLMDALGPSTEDLERGGFNSSLQDTLMVSYLANLVRSQAEVSSRLALVTAS
;
A
#
# COMPACT_ATOMS: atom_id res chain seq x y z
N MET A 1 24.40 -0.21 -14.21
CA MET A 1 23.12 -0.47 -13.53
C MET A 1 22.51 0.85 -13.06
N TYR A 2 23.24 1.66 -12.29
CA TYR A 2 22.85 3.04 -11.94
C TYR A 2 22.42 3.88 -13.16
N ASP A 3 23.25 3.95 -14.22
CA ASP A 3 22.91 4.72 -15.43
C ASP A 3 21.64 4.23 -16.15
N LEU A 4 21.25 2.96 -15.98
CA LEU A 4 20.02 2.45 -16.56
C LEU A 4 18.80 2.86 -15.72
N HIS A 5 18.90 2.76 -14.39
CA HIS A 5 17.86 3.26 -13.49
C HIS A 5 17.63 4.76 -13.67
N HIS A 6 18.70 5.54 -13.79
CA HIS A 6 18.61 6.98 -14.01
C HIS A 6 17.98 7.35 -15.37
N LYS A 7 18.07 6.48 -16.37
CA LYS A 7 17.35 6.64 -17.65
C LYS A 7 15.85 6.36 -17.52
N VAL A 8 15.45 5.41 -16.68
CA VAL A 8 14.04 5.09 -16.42
C VAL A 8 13.40 6.17 -15.57
N ASN A 9 14.07 6.57 -14.49
CA ASN A 9 13.58 7.58 -13.56
C ASN A 9 14.74 8.41 -13.01
N PRO A 10 14.84 9.70 -13.37
CA PRO A 10 15.94 10.56 -12.92
C PRO A 10 15.85 10.94 -11.43
N LYS A 11 14.76 10.60 -10.74
CA LYS A 11 14.61 10.82 -9.29
C LYS A 11 15.24 9.69 -8.46
N GLU A 12 15.59 8.57 -9.07
CA GLU A 12 16.21 7.43 -8.37
C GLU A 12 17.70 7.72 -8.13
N VAL A 13 18.09 7.78 -6.86
CA VAL A 13 19.46 8.03 -6.42
C VAL A 13 19.90 6.90 -5.48
N ILE A 14 21.19 6.62 -5.45
CA ILE A 14 21.77 5.66 -4.51
C ILE A 14 21.62 6.22 -3.08
N VAL A 15 20.91 5.48 -2.22
CA VAL A 15 20.69 5.85 -0.81
C VAL A 15 21.45 4.94 0.17
N GLY A 16 22.06 3.86 -0.34
CA GLY A 16 22.78 2.88 0.46
C GLY A 16 22.78 1.50 -0.18
N TRP A 17 22.76 0.47 0.66
CA TRP A 17 22.87 -0.93 0.23
C TRP A 17 22.06 -1.85 1.12
N TYR A 18 21.72 -3.03 0.61
CA TYR A 18 20.97 -4.05 1.35
C TYR A 18 21.76 -5.36 1.40
N SER A 19 21.54 -6.15 2.45
CA SER A 19 22.10 -7.49 2.58
C SER A 19 21.09 -8.46 3.15
N THR A 20 21.20 -9.72 2.76
CA THR A 20 20.46 -10.82 3.39
C THR A 20 21.22 -11.32 4.62
N GLY A 21 20.51 -11.47 5.74
CA GLY A 21 21.06 -12.02 6.99
C GLY A 21 20.97 -11.06 8.19
N SER A 22 20.94 -11.64 9.39
CA SER A 22 20.78 -10.91 10.66
C SER A 22 22.09 -10.43 11.29
N ASN A 23 23.24 -10.91 10.79
CA ASN A 23 24.53 -10.75 11.45
C ASN A 23 25.35 -9.64 10.79
N LEU A 24 25.63 -8.59 11.54
CA LEU A 24 26.59 -7.54 11.16
C LEU A 24 28.01 -8.07 11.39
N ASN A 25 28.87 -7.98 10.39
CA ASN A 25 30.25 -8.43 10.46
C ASN A 25 31.24 -7.29 10.17
N THR A 26 32.53 -7.54 10.35
CA THR A 26 33.59 -6.55 10.06
C THR A 26 33.61 -6.15 8.57
N TYR A 27 33.18 -7.04 7.67
CA TYR A 27 33.05 -6.71 6.24
C TYR A 27 31.92 -5.71 5.97
N SER A 28 30.86 -5.70 6.77
CA SER A 28 29.80 -4.69 6.67
C SER A 28 30.36 -3.28 6.84
N ALA A 29 31.35 -3.07 7.72
CA ALA A 29 32.00 -1.77 7.91
C ALA A 29 32.76 -1.31 6.64
N LEU A 30 33.42 -2.24 5.95
CA LEU A 30 34.13 -1.94 4.70
C LEU A 30 33.15 -1.57 3.57
N ILE A 31 32.06 -2.32 3.43
CA ILE A 31 31.02 -2.05 2.43
C ILE A 31 30.34 -0.71 2.72
N GLN A 32 30.06 -0.43 4.00
CA GLN A 32 29.49 0.84 4.43
C GLN A 32 30.40 2.02 4.07
N ASN A 33 31.72 1.88 4.26
CA ASN A 33 32.68 2.93 3.89
C ASN A 33 32.68 3.19 2.38
N PHE A 34 32.64 2.14 1.57
CA PHE A 34 32.56 2.25 0.11
C PHE A 34 31.32 3.03 -0.34
N TYR A 35 30.13 2.64 0.12
CA TYR A 35 28.88 3.33 -0.26
C TYR A 35 28.73 4.72 0.35
N SER A 36 29.35 4.99 1.50
CA SER A 36 29.33 6.33 2.10
C SER A 36 30.01 7.39 1.23
N GLN A 37 30.92 6.98 0.32
CA GLN A 37 31.54 7.89 -0.65
C GLN A 37 30.58 8.24 -1.80
N GLU A 38 29.71 7.30 -2.17
CA GLU A 38 28.77 7.43 -3.28
C GLU A 38 27.45 8.15 -2.90
N THR A 39 27.07 8.13 -1.61
CA THR A 39 25.82 8.76 -1.12
C THR A 39 26.00 10.18 -0.59
N ALA A 40 27.20 10.77 -0.69
CA ALA A 40 27.48 12.12 -0.22
C ALA A 40 26.52 13.14 -0.86
N PRO A 41 25.89 14.04 -0.09
CA PRO A 41 26.17 14.45 1.28
C PRO A 41 25.42 13.67 2.39
N HIS A 42 24.61 12.67 2.05
CA HIS A 42 23.79 11.92 3.01
C HIS A 42 24.48 10.62 3.46
N GLN A 43 24.18 10.19 4.68
CA GLN A 43 24.71 8.92 5.21
C GLN A 43 24.09 7.73 4.47
N ALA A 44 24.94 6.77 4.07
CA ALA A 44 24.47 5.53 3.46
C ALA A 44 23.67 4.70 4.46
N ILE A 45 22.51 4.20 4.03
CA ILE A 45 21.65 3.32 4.85
C ILE A 45 21.95 1.86 4.51
N HIS A 46 22.15 1.04 5.54
CA HIS A 46 22.27 -0.40 5.42
C HIS A 46 20.94 -1.07 5.79
N LEU A 47 20.34 -1.79 4.84
CA LEU A 47 19.11 -2.57 5.05
C LEU A 47 19.44 -4.06 5.19
N ALA A 48 19.26 -4.60 6.40
CA ALA A 48 19.36 -6.02 6.66
C ALA A 48 17.99 -6.68 6.48
N LEU A 49 17.85 -7.45 5.41
CA LEU A 49 16.65 -8.23 5.11
C LEU A 49 16.81 -9.64 5.67
N ASN A 50 15.92 -10.03 6.57
CA ASN A 50 15.75 -11.42 6.98
C ASN A 50 14.64 -12.05 6.14
N THR A 51 15.00 -13.07 5.36
CA THR A 51 14.06 -13.80 4.51
C THR A 51 13.27 -14.87 5.29
N GLY A 52 13.61 -15.15 6.55
CA GLY A 52 12.93 -16.16 7.36
C GLY A 52 13.06 -17.59 6.80
N ALA A 53 14.05 -17.82 5.92
CA ALA A 53 14.31 -19.12 5.32
C ALA A 53 15.02 -20.09 6.27
N GLU A 54 15.62 -19.58 7.35
CA GLU A 54 16.25 -20.38 8.41
C GLU A 54 15.23 -20.68 9.53
N GLU A 55 15.21 -21.94 10.01
CA GLU A 55 14.32 -22.36 11.09
C GLU A 55 14.47 -21.47 12.33
N GLY A 56 13.36 -20.88 12.78
CA GLY A 56 13.30 -20.04 13.99
C GLY A 56 13.54 -18.54 13.78
N GLN A 57 13.80 -18.07 12.55
CA GLN A 57 13.90 -16.65 12.24
C GLN A 57 12.63 -16.12 11.57
N GLN A 58 12.05 -15.04 12.10
CA GLN A 58 10.94 -14.35 11.46
C GLN A 58 11.44 -13.47 10.31
N ALA A 59 10.67 -13.44 9.21
CA ALA A 59 10.91 -12.51 8.12
C ALA A 59 10.77 -11.07 8.63
N GLY A 60 11.73 -10.21 8.29
CA GLY A 60 11.74 -8.84 8.80
C GLY A 60 12.83 -7.99 8.17
N VAL A 61 12.62 -6.68 8.23
CA VAL A 61 13.57 -5.67 7.74
C VAL A 61 14.12 -4.91 8.94
N LYS A 62 15.44 -4.73 8.99
CA LYS A 62 16.10 -3.86 9.96
C LYS A 62 16.98 -2.87 9.21
N ALA A 63 16.94 -1.60 9.61
CA ALA A 63 17.75 -0.55 9.03
C ALA A 63 18.85 -0.11 10.01
N TYR A 64 20.04 0.13 9.47
CA TYR A 64 21.20 0.61 10.22
C TYR A 64 21.88 1.77 9.49
N VAL A 65 22.53 2.64 10.25
CA VAL A 65 23.44 3.66 9.73
C VAL A 65 24.81 3.48 10.36
N GLY A 66 25.85 3.65 9.54
CA GLY A 66 27.23 3.62 10.00
C GLY A 66 27.67 4.94 10.63
N SER A 67 28.21 4.88 11.85
CA SER A 67 28.89 5.98 12.52
C SER A 67 30.39 5.62 12.68
N PRO A 68 31.32 6.48 12.22
CA PRO A 68 32.75 6.21 12.41
C PRO A 68 33.09 6.28 13.90
N VAL A 69 33.86 5.30 14.40
CA VAL A 69 34.27 5.24 15.80
C VAL A 69 35.78 5.31 15.93
N GLY A 70 36.25 6.13 16.87
CA GLY A 70 37.66 6.26 17.21
C GLY A 70 38.27 7.61 16.81
N VAL A 71 39.48 7.86 17.33
CA VAL A 71 40.22 9.13 17.17
C VAL A 71 40.80 9.30 15.76
N ALA A 72 41.03 8.18 15.05
CA ALA A 72 41.44 8.17 13.65
C ALA A 72 40.38 7.43 12.82
N PRO A 73 39.80 8.06 11.78
CA PRO A 73 38.79 7.44 10.94
C PRO A 73 39.44 6.38 10.05
N LYS A 74 39.46 5.13 10.53
CA LYS A 74 39.82 3.97 9.71
C LYS A 74 38.55 3.38 9.09
N PRO A 75 38.62 2.86 7.85
CA PRO A 75 37.45 2.31 7.15
C PRO A 75 36.86 1.07 7.83
N GLU A 76 37.65 0.38 8.65
CA GLU A 76 37.23 -0.78 9.45
C GLU A 76 36.48 -0.41 10.75
N ASN A 77 36.61 0.83 11.23
CA ASN A 77 36.04 1.28 12.50
C ASN A 77 34.70 1.98 12.28
N CYS A 78 33.65 1.19 12.03
CA CYS A 78 32.29 1.67 11.87
C CYS A 78 31.36 0.95 12.85
N VAL A 79 30.57 1.71 13.60
CA VAL A 79 29.49 1.17 14.44
C VAL A 79 28.15 1.40 13.76
N PHE A 80 27.36 0.33 13.69
CA PHE A 80 26.02 0.36 13.13
C PHE A 80 25.01 0.73 14.20
N VAL A 81 24.31 1.85 13.98
CA VAL A 81 23.23 2.33 14.85
C VAL A 81 21.89 1.93 14.21
N PRO A 82 21.00 1.21 14.91
CA PRO A 82 19.70 0.83 14.37
C PRO A 82 18.79 2.06 14.23
N ILE A 83 18.02 2.10 13.15
CA ILE A 83 17.05 3.17 12.85
C ILE A 83 15.65 2.57 12.74
N PRO A 84 14.61 3.25 13.24
CA PRO A 84 13.24 2.81 13.04
C PRO A 84 12.91 2.72 11.56
N CYS A 85 12.43 1.56 11.12
CA CYS A 85 12.00 1.31 9.75
C CYS A 85 10.48 1.09 9.70
N GLU A 86 9.83 1.76 8.75
CA GLU A 86 8.41 1.55 8.45
C GLU A 86 8.27 1.20 6.98
N LEU A 87 7.49 0.16 6.68
CA LEU A 87 7.16 -0.21 5.31
C LEU A 87 6.03 0.70 4.83
N ARG A 88 6.36 1.60 3.91
CA ARG A 88 5.41 2.48 3.24
C ARG A 88 5.15 1.93 1.84
N PHE A 89 3.88 1.81 1.49
CA PHE A 89 3.44 1.38 0.16
C PHE A 89 2.83 2.57 -0.57
N SER A 90 3.10 2.71 -1.86
CA SER A 90 2.37 3.65 -2.71
C SER A 90 0.94 3.17 -2.91
N ASP A 91 -0.02 4.09 -3.06
CA ASP A 91 -1.44 3.72 -3.27
C ASP A 91 -1.63 2.84 -4.51
N VAL A 92 -0.81 3.08 -5.55
CA VAL A 92 -0.82 2.29 -6.79
C VAL A 92 -0.29 0.87 -6.57
N GLU A 93 0.68 0.70 -5.68
CA GLU A 93 1.27 -0.61 -5.36
C GLU A 93 0.41 -1.39 -4.37
N ARG A 94 -0.32 -0.69 -3.49
CA ARG A 94 -1.13 -1.30 -2.45
C ARG A 94 -2.20 -2.23 -3.00
N SER A 95 -2.87 -1.85 -4.09
CA SER A 95 -3.87 -2.71 -4.75
C SER A 95 -3.24 -4.00 -5.28
N GLY A 96 -2.08 -3.90 -5.94
CA GLY A 96 -1.35 -5.07 -6.43
C GLY A 96 -0.84 -5.96 -5.29
N LEU A 97 -0.35 -5.35 -4.21
CA LEU A 97 0.11 -6.08 -3.03
C LEU A 97 -1.05 -6.79 -2.31
N ASP A 98 -2.22 -6.15 -2.21
CA ASP A 98 -3.41 -6.75 -1.61
C ASP A 98 -3.91 -7.96 -2.41
N LEU A 99 -3.86 -7.88 -3.75
CA LEU A 99 -4.13 -9.01 -4.63
C LEU A 99 -3.13 -10.16 -4.41
N LEU A 100 -1.84 -9.87 -4.29
CA LEU A 100 -0.82 -10.89 -4.03
C LEU A 100 -0.95 -11.50 -2.63
N ALA A 101 -1.26 -10.68 -1.62
CA ALA A 101 -1.43 -11.13 -0.24
C ALA A 101 -2.67 -12.01 -0.09
N SER A 102 -3.80 -11.63 -0.73
CA SER A 102 -5.04 -12.40 -0.71
C SER A 102 -4.98 -13.67 -1.55
N SER A 103 -4.19 -13.69 -2.64
CA SER A 103 -4.02 -14.88 -3.50
C SER A 103 -3.16 -15.98 -2.89
N SER A 104 -2.48 -15.75 -1.76
CA SER A 104 -1.72 -16.79 -1.05
C SER A 104 -2.54 -18.02 -0.66
N SER A 105 -3.88 -17.90 -0.66
CA SER A 105 -4.83 -18.95 -0.30
C SER A 105 -5.59 -19.58 -1.48
N ALA A 106 -5.52 -19.01 -2.69
CA ALA A 106 -6.31 -19.46 -3.84
C ALA A 106 -5.50 -19.38 -5.14
N ALA A 107 -5.43 -20.51 -5.86
CA ALA A 107 -4.61 -20.72 -7.05
C ALA A 107 -5.06 -19.96 -8.32
N SER A 108 -5.92 -18.94 -8.19
CA SER A 108 -6.40 -18.12 -9.30
C SER A 108 -6.42 -16.65 -8.87
N ALA A 109 -5.31 -15.96 -9.09
CA ALA A 109 -5.21 -14.51 -8.94
C ALA A 109 -5.99 -13.82 -10.08
N HIS A 110 -7.31 -13.86 -10.03
CA HIS A 110 -8.14 -12.97 -10.83
C HIS A 110 -8.19 -11.62 -10.12
N PRO A 111 -8.13 -10.49 -10.86
CA PRO A 111 -8.43 -9.20 -10.28
C PRO A 111 -9.80 -9.29 -9.64
N THR A 112 -9.87 -8.99 -8.33
CA THR A 112 -11.14 -8.98 -7.58
C THR A 112 -12.12 -8.11 -8.33
N THR A 113 -13.33 -8.62 -8.49
CA THR A 113 -14.37 -7.84 -9.15
C THR A 113 -14.75 -6.64 -8.28
N ASP A 114 -15.15 -5.53 -8.90
CA ASP A 114 -15.58 -4.33 -8.16
C ASP A 114 -16.71 -4.64 -7.17
N ILE A 115 -17.55 -5.65 -7.47
CA ILE A 115 -18.63 -6.12 -6.60
C ILE A 115 -18.11 -6.81 -5.33
N GLU A 116 -17.06 -7.62 -5.44
CA GLU A 116 -16.42 -8.28 -4.28
C GLU A 116 -15.70 -7.26 -3.39
N ILE A 117 -15.06 -6.26 -4.00
CA ILE A 117 -14.44 -5.14 -3.26
C ILE A 117 -15.52 -4.37 -2.50
N LEU A 118 -16.66 -4.10 -3.15
CA LEU A 118 -17.79 -3.42 -2.52
C LEU A 118 -18.38 -4.25 -1.37
N GLU A 119 -18.57 -5.56 -1.56
CA GLU A 119 -19.04 -6.47 -0.51
C GLU A 119 -18.11 -6.46 0.71
N ARG A 120 -16.80 -6.60 0.50
CA ARG A 120 -15.80 -6.58 1.59
C ARG A 120 -15.78 -5.22 2.29
N SER A 121 -15.93 -4.14 1.54
CA SER A 121 -16.00 -2.78 2.10
C SER A 121 -17.26 -2.59 2.95
N LEU A 122 -18.42 -3.08 2.49
CA LEU A 122 -19.68 -3.07 3.24
C LEU A 122 -19.58 -3.88 4.53
N GLN A 123 -18.99 -5.09 4.47
CA GLN A 123 -18.75 -5.91 5.65
C GLN A 123 -17.82 -5.21 6.66
N SER A 124 -16.75 -4.58 6.18
CA SER A 124 -15.83 -3.80 7.03
C SER A 124 -16.53 -2.61 7.71
N VAL A 125 -17.33 -1.86 6.95
CA VAL A 125 -18.13 -0.75 7.51
C VAL A 125 -19.15 -1.26 8.53
N SER A 126 -19.82 -2.38 8.25
CA SER A 126 -20.74 -3.01 9.18
C SER A 126 -20.05 -3.41 10.49
N ALA A 127 -18.88 -4.04 10.43
CA ALA A 127 -18.09 -4.41 11.61
C ALA A 127 -17.60 -3.17 12.39
N MET A 128 -17.22 -2.09 11.69
CA MET A 128 -16.85 -0.82 12.34
C MET A 128 -18.04 -0.21 13.08
N LEU A 129 -19.24 -0.22 12.50
CA LEU A 129 -20.46 0.26 13.14
C LEU A 129 -20.84 -0.59 14.36
N GLU A 130 -20.73 -1.92 14.27
CA GLU A 130 -20.99 -2.84 15.39
C GLU A 130 -20.05 -2.58 16.58
N ARG A 131 -18.77 -2.31 16.30
CA ARG A 131 -17.78 -1.92 17.32
C ARG A 131 -18.11 -0.56 17.97
N VAL A 132 -18.61 0.41 17.20
CA VAL A 132 -19.05 1.70 17.75
C VAL A 132 -20.30 1.53 18.60
N LEU A 133 -21.26 0.73 18.14
CA LEU A 133 -22.51 0.47 18.83
C LEU A 133 -22.27 -0.22 20.18
N SER A 134 -21.43 -1.26 20.21
CA SER A 134 -21.03 -1.93 21.45
C SER A 134 -20.32 -1.00 22.44
N TYR A 135 -19.45 -0.11 21.96
CA TYR A 135 -18.83 0.92 22.81
C TYR A 135 -19.88 1.87 23.42
N VAL A 136 -20.82 2.38 22.62
CA VAL A 136 -21.87 3.28 23.11
C VAL A 136 -22.79 2.59 24.13
N GLN A 137 -23.14 1.32 23.90
CA GLN A 137 -23.90 0.51 24.88
C GLN A 137 -23.15 0.31 26.20
N SER A 138 -21.84 0.09 26.14
CA SER A 138 -20.98 -0.05 27.33
C SER A 138 -20.86 1.24 28.13
N VAL A 139 -20.91 2.40 27.45
CA VAL A 139 -20.94 3.72 28.10
C VAL A 139 -22.30 4.01 28.72
N LEU A 140 -23.40 3.65 28.03
CA LEU A 140 -24.77 3.83 28.53
C LEU A 140 -25.08 2.94 29.74
N SER A 141 -24.57 1.71 29.77
CA SER A 141 -24.68 0.81 30.92
C SER A 141 -23.78 1.21 32.10
N GLY A 142 -22.87 2.16 31.89
CA GLY A 142 -21.97 2.68 32.93
C GLY A 142 -20.72 1.83 33.17
N GLU A 143 -20.46 0.80 32.36
CA GLU A 143 -19.25 -0.03 32.46
C GLU A 143 -17.99 0.74 32.05
N VAL A 144 -18.11 1.65 31.07
CA VAL A 144 -16.99 2.43 30.54
C VAL A 144 -17.26 3.94 30.66
N LYS A 145 -16.29 4.71 31.16
CA LYS A 145 -16.38 6.17 31.17
C LYS A 145 -16.28 6.71 29.74
N GLY A 146 -17.34 7.36 29.26
CA GLY A 146 -17.38 7.93 27.92
C GLY A 146 -16.34 9.04 27.70
N ASP A 147 -15.72 9.04 26.52
CA ASP A 147 -14.82 10.10 26.06
C ASP A 147 -15.61 11.18 25.28
N PRO A 148 -15.60 12.46 25.72
CA PRO A 148 -16.25 13.56 25.00
C PRO A 148 -15.75 13.77 23.56
N ALA A 149 -14.48 13.43 23.27
CA ALA A 149 -13.92 13.58 21.93
C ALA A 149 -14.57 12.61 20.94
N VAL A 150 -14.76 11.34 21.35
CA VAL A 150 -15.45 10.32 20.57
C VAL A 150 -16.92 10.70 20.35
N GLY A 151 -17.59 11.21 21.39
CA GLY A 151 -18.98 11.67 21.28
C GLY A 151 -19.15 12.81 20.27
N ARG A 152 -18.23 13.79 20.26
CA ARG A 152 -18.26 14.88 19.27
C ARG A 152 -17.97 14.39 17.86
N TYR A 153 -17.05 13.45 17.70
CA TYR A 153 -16.76 12.84 16.40
C TYR A 153 -17.96 12.07 15.85
N LEU A 154 -18.68 11.32 16.68
CA LEU A 154 -19.90 10.63 16.28
C LEU A 154 -21.01 11.59 15.86
N MET A 155 -21.15 12.71 16.58
CA MET A 155 -22.14 13.74 16.25
C MET A 155 -21.84 14.42 14.91
N ASP A 156 -20.56 14.65 14.59
CA ASP A 156 -20.15 15.22 13.30
C ASP A 156 -20.33 14.20 12.16
N ALA A 157 -19.92 12.95 12.38
CA ALA A 157 -20.02 11.88 11.38
C ALA A 157 -21.47 11.50 11.03
N LEU A 158 -22.39 11.55 12.00
CA LEU A 158 -23.82 11.20 11.82
C LEU A 158 -24.73 12.44 11.67
N GLY A 159 -24.18 13.64 11.80
CA GLY A 159 -24.90 14.90 11.81
C GLY A 159 -25.54 15.37 10.50
N PRO A 160 -25.00 15.08 9.30
CA PRO A 160 -25.65 15.55 8.08
C PRO A 160 -26.93 14.77 7.78
N SER A 161 -28.06 15.48 7.71
CA SER A 161 -29.36 14.91 7.32
C SER A 161 -29.33 14.42 5.87
N THR A 162 -29.75 13.17 5.66
CA THR A 162 -29.77 12.50 4.34
C THR A 162 -30.89 13.02 3.42
N GLU A 163 -31.77 13.89 3.92
CA GLU A 163 -32.97 14.33 3.21
C GLU A 163 -32.67 15.13 1.91
N ASP A 164 -31.55 15.85 1.84
CA ASP A 164 -31.13 16.59 0.63
C ASP A 164 -30.41 15.72 -0.41
N LEU A 165 -29.95 14.52 -0.03
CA LEU A 165 -29.20 13.63 -0.92
C LEU A 165 -30.12 12.81 -1.85
N GLU A 166 -31.36 12.57 -1.45
CA GLU A 166 -32.18 11.47 -1.98
C GLU A 166 -33.04 11.77 -3.22
N ARG A 167 -33.34 13.03 -3.56
CA ARG A 167 -34.48 13.27 -4.49
C ARG A 167 -34.17 13.76 -5.90
N GLY A 168 -33.06 14.47 -6.12
CA GLY A 168 -32.77 15.10 -7.42
C GLY A 168 -31.49 14.63 -8.08
N GLY A 169 -30.35 14.82 -7.39
CA GLY A 169 -29.03 14.61 -7.97
C GLY A 169 -28.72 13.15 -8.30
N PHE A 170 -29.16 12.21 -7.45
CA PHE A 170 -28.89 10.78 -7.63
C PHE A 170 -29.60 10.18 -8.85
N ASN A 171 -30.87 10.53 -9.10
CA ASN A 171 -31.60 10.03 -10.27
C ASN A 171 -31.01 10.56 -11.58
N SER A 172 -30.59 11.83 -11.61
CA SER A 172 -29.93 12.40 -12.78
C SER A 172 -28.60 11.72 -13.07
N SER A 173 -27.74 11.53 -12.06
CA SER A 173 -26.44 10.89 -12.24
C SER A 173 -26.56 9.42 -12.64
N LEU A 174 -27.59 8.72 -12.12
CA LEU A 174 -27.92 7.35 -12.51
C LEU A 174 -28.36 7.30 -13.97
N GLN A 175 -29.25 8.20 -14.40
CA GLN A 175 -29.69 8.29 -15.79
C GLN A 175 -28.53 8.54 -16.75
N ASP A 176 -27.61 9.44 -16.41
CA ASP A 176 -26.43 9.74 -17.22
C ASP A 176 -25.50 8.53 -17.33
N THR A 177 -25.26 7.84 -16.22
CA THR A 177 -24.43 6.62 -16.20
C THR A 177 -25.03 5.50 -17.04
N LEU A 178 -26.35 5.29 -16.94
CA LEU A 178 -27.06 4.32 -17.77
C LEU A 178 -26.99 4.67 -19.25
N MET A 179 -27.16 5.94 -19.61
CA MET A 179 -27.08 6.40 -21.00
C MET A 179 -25.69 6.14 -21.59
N VAL A 180 -24.62 6.43 -20.85
CA VAL A 180 -23.24 6.14 -21.27
C VAL A 180 -23.01 4.64 -21.44
N SER A 181 -23.49 3.81 -20.51
CA SER A 181 -23.38 2.35 -20.60
C SER A 181 -24.12 1.79 -21.81
N TYR A 182 -25.29 2.35 -22.13
CA TYR A 182 -26.08 1.96 -23.29
C TYR A 182 -25.37 2.34 -24.59
N LEU A 183 -24.83 3.56 -24.68
CA LEU A 183 -24.05 4.00 -25.83
C LEU A 183 -22.82 3.12 -26.05
N ALA A 184 -22.09 2.77 -24.99
CA ALA A 184 -20.93 1.87 -25.08
C ALA A 184 -21.33 0.49 -25.62
N ASN A 185 -22.46 -0.07 -25.16
CA ASN A 185 -22.98 -1.33 -25.67
C ASN A 185 -23.43 -1.22 -27.14
N LEU A 186 -24.04 -0.11 -27.54
CA LEU A 186 -24.43 0.13 -28.93
C LEU A 186 -23.20 0.16 -29.85
N VAL A 187 -22.13 0.88 -29.45
CA VAL A 187 -20.88 0.93 -30.21
C VAL A 187 -20.21 -0.44 -30.27
N ARG A 188 -20.22 -1.21 -29.17
CA ARG A 188 -19.70 -2.58 -29.15
C ARG A 188 -20.46 -3.48 -30.14
N SER A 189 -21.79 -3.46 -30.10
CA SER A 189 -22.63 -4.23 -31.02
C SER A 189 -22.42 -3.82 -32.47
N GLN A 190 -22.29 -2.51 -32.74
CA GLN A 190 -22.02 -2.00 -34.10
C GLN A 190 -20.65 -2.45 -34.60
N ALA A 191 -19.62 -2.42 -33.75
CA ALA A 191 -18.29 -2.90 -34.07
C ALA A 191 -18.29 -4.41 -34.34
N GLU A 192 -19.02 -5.18 -33.54
CA GLU A 192 -19.17 -6.63 -33.74
C GLU A 192 -19.87 -6.95 -35.06
N VAL A 193 -21.02 -6.33 -35.33
CA VAL A 193 -21.76 -6.51 -36.60
C VAL A 193 -20.91 -6.11 -37.79
N SER A 194 -20.19 -4.98 -37.72
CA SER A 194 -19.29 -4.54 -38.78
C SER A 194 -18.15 -5.54 -39.02
N SER A 195 -17.55 -6.08 -37.96
CA SER A 195 -16.51 -7.11 -38.07
C SER A 195 -17.03 -8.40 -38.71
N ARG A 196 -18.26 -8.82 -38.37
CA ARG A 196 -18.91 -10.00 -38.95
C ARG A 196 -19.25 -9.79 -40.43
N LEU A 197 -19.76 -8.62 -40.81
CA LEU A 197 -20.03 -8.27 -42.21
C LEU A 197 -18.76 -8.27 -43.04
N ALA A 198 -17.67 -7.67 -42.53
CA ALA A 198 -16.38 -7.64 -43.21
C ALA A 198 -15.85 -9.06 -43.48
N LEU A 199 -16.00 -9.97 -42.51
CA LEU A 199 -15.62 -11.38 -42.66
C LEU A 199 -16.44 -12.11 -43.72
N VAL A 200 -17.73 -11.82 -43.86
CA VAL A 200 -18.61 -12.41 -44.89
C VAL A 200 -18.30 -11.85 -46.28
N THR A 201 -17.95 -10.57 -46.40
CA THR A 201 -17.59 -9.98 -47.70
C THR A 201 -16.20 -10.39 -48.22
N ALA A 202 -15.35 -10.96 -47.35
CA ALA A 202 -14.02 -11.42 -47.69
C ALA A 202 -13.94 -12.91 -48.09
N SER A 203 -15.06 -13.66 -47.98
CA SER A 203 -15.21 -15.03 -48.49
C SER A 203 -15.92 -15.05 -49.85
#